data_AF-A0A834DKL0-F1
#
_entry.id   AF-A0A834DKL0-F1
#
_cell.length_a   1.000
_cell.length_b   1.000
_cell.length_c   1.000
_cell.angle_alpha   90.00
_cell.angle_beta   90.00
_cell.angle_gamma   90.00
#
_symmetry.space_group_name_H-M   'P 1'
#
loop_
_entity.id
_entity.type
_entity.pdbx_description
1 polymer ?
#
loop_
_entity_poly.entity_id
_entity_poly.type
_entity_poly.pdbx_seq_one_letter_code
_entity_poly.pdbx_strand_id
1 'polypeptide(L)'
;MKREKLKEMKKSVQCWFMDNLQTEVLEIEFLSYSNGMNTISEEDFAHILLRYTNVENTSVFLENVRYSIPEEKGITFDEFRSFFQFLNNLEDFAIALNMYNFASRSIGQDEFKRAVYVATGLKLSPHLVNTVFKIFDVDKDDQLSYKEFIGIMKDRLHRGFRGYKTVQKYPTFKSCLKKELHSR
;
A
#
# COMPACT_ATOMS: atom_id res chain seq x y z
N MET A 1 -1.71 14.61 -36.17
CA MET A 1 -3.02 14.45 -35.49
C MET A 1 -3.56 13.01 -35.44
N LYS A 2 -3.84 12.31 -36.55
CA LYS A 2 -4.44 10.94 -36.50
C LYS A 2 -3.60 9.88 -35.78
N ARG A 3 -2.26 9.89 -35.96
CA ARG A 3 -1.36 8.94 -35.28
C ARG A 3 -1.24 9.17 -33.77
N GLU A 4 -1.28 10.43 -33.33
CA GLU A 4 -1.26 10.77 -31.90
C GLU A 4 -2.59 10.39 -31.23
N LYS A 5 -3.74 10.70 -31.84
CA LYS A 5 -5.05 10.21 -31.36
C LYS A 5 -5.14 8.69 -31.29
N LEU A 6 -4.53 7.97 -32.24
CA LEU A 6 -4.50 6.50 -32.22
C LEU A 6 -3.61 5.94 -31.10
N LYS A 7 -2.48 6.56 -30.80
CA LYS A 7 -1.63 6.20 -29.66
C LYS A 7 -2.35 6.45 -28.34
N GLU A 8 -3.03 7.59 -28.24
CA GLU A 8 -3.77 7.99 -27.04
C GLU A 8 -4.95 7.06 -26.79
N MET A 9 -5.72 6.73 -27.83
CA MET A 9 -6.80 5.76 -27.75
C MET A 9 -6.29 4.35 -27.39
N LYS A 10 -5.14 3.92 -27.94
CA LYS A 10 -4.50 2.65 -27.54
C LYS A 10 -4.03 2.67 -26.08
N LYS A 11 -3.48 3.78 -25.61
CA LYS A 11 -3.07 3.96 -24.21
C LYS A 11 -4.28 3.92 -23.28
N SER A 12 -5.38 4.59 -23.64
CA SER A 12 -6.63 4.55 -22.88
C SER A 12 -7.25 3.16 -22.81
N VAL A 13 -7.26 2.40 -23.91
CA VAL A 13 -7.77 1.02 -23.92
C VAL A 13 -6.91 0.09 -23.06
N GLN A 14 -5.58 0.27 -23.10
CA GLN A 14 -4.67 -0.52 -22.29
C GLN A 14 -4.80 -0.21 -20.80
N CYS A 15 -4.94 1.07 -20.41
CA CYS A 15 -5.22 1.45 -19.03
C CYS A 15 -6.55 0.86 -18.55
N TRP A 16 -7.62 0.99 -19.34
CA TRP A 16 -8.93 0.43 -18.99
C TRP A 16 -8.90 -1.09 -18.79
N PHE A 17 -8.21 -1.83 -19.67
CA PHE A 17 -8.05 -3.28 -19.51
C PHE A 17 -7.26 -3.63 -18.24
N MET A 18 -6.17 -2.92 -17.97
CA MET A 18 -5.38 -3.13 -16.77
C MET A 18 -6.17 -2.81 -15.50
N ASP A 19 -6.97 -1.75 -15.49
CA ASP A 19 -7.82 -1.35 -14.36
C ASP A 19 -8.92 -2.39 -14.09
N ASN A 20 -9.53 -2.93 -15.14
CA ASN A 20 -10.52 -4.00 -15.02
C ASN A 20 -9.88 -5.29 -14.49
N LEU A 21 -8.74 -5.69 -15.04
CA LEU A 21 -8.04 -6.89 -14.58
C LEU A 21 -7.56 -6.74 -13.13
N GLN A 22 -7.07 -5.56 -12.74
CA GLN A 22 -6.73 -5.28 -11.34
C GLN A 22 -7.97 -5.35 -10.44
N THR A 23 -9.11 -4.83 -10.90
CA THR A 23 -10.38 -4.90 -10.17
C THR A 23 -10.82 -6.36 -9.99
N GLU A 24 -10.79 -7.17 -11.04
CA GLU A 24 -11.16 -8.59 -10.99
C GLU A 24 -10.23 -9.38 -10.05
N VAL A 25 -8.92 -9.13 -10.10
CA VAL A 25 -7.96 -9.77 -9.19
C VAL A 25 -8.25 -9.39 -7.73
N LEU A 26 -8.59 -8.13 -7.47
CA LEU A 26 -8.97 -7.67 -6.12
C LEU A 26 -10.30 -8.28 -5.66
N GLU A 27 -11.25 -8.46 -6.57
CA GLU A 27 -12.53 -9.10 -6.27
C GLU A 27 -12.36 -10.58 -5.94
N ILE A 28 -11.55 -11.31 -6.69
CA ILE A 28 -11.20 -12.71 -6.38
C ILE A 28 -10.51 -12.80 -5.02
N GLU A 29 -9.58 -11.89 -4.73
CA GLU A 29 -8.90 -11.85 -3.43
C GLU A 29 -9.91 -11.59 -2.31
N PHE A 30 -10.79 -10.59 -2.45
CA PHE A 30 -11.84 -10.30 -1.47
C PHE A 30 -12.77 -11.50 -1.23
N LEU A 31 -13.28 -12.13 -2.30
CA LEU A 31 -14.18 -13.27 -2.22
C LEU A 31 -13.52 -14.49 -1.57
N SER A 32 -12.21 -14.67 -1.74
CA SER A 32 -11.47 -15.76 -1.10
C SER A 32 -11.42 -15.65 0.43
N TYR A 33 -11.60 -14.43 0.96
CA TYR A 33 -11.59 -14.14 2.40
C TYR A 33 -12.99 -13.89 2.97
N SER A 34 -13.96 -13.44 2.15
CA SER A 34 -15.31 -13.16 2.64
C SER A 34 -16.09 -14.42 3.00
N ASN A 35 -15.60 -15.62 2.63
CA ASN A 35 -16.25 -16.91 2.90
C ASN A 35 -17.73 -16.94 2.48
N GLY A 36 -18.08 -16.23 1.40
CA GLY A 36 -19.44 -16.11 0.89
C GLY A 36 -20.28 -14.98 1.52
N MET A 37 -19.71 -14.19 2.43
CA MET A 37 -20.31 -12.97 2.97
C MET A 37 -20.04 -11.77 2.06
N ASN A 38 -20.80 -10.69 2.26
CA ASN A 38 -20.65 -9.43 1.53
C ASN A 38 -19.54 -8.52 2.11
N THR A 39 -18.92 -8.94 3.21
CA THR A 39 -17.88 -8.22 3.95
C THR A 39 -16.78 -9.18 4.36
N ILE A 40 -15.56 -8.67 4.51
CA ILE A 40 -14.45 -9.38 5.16
C ILE A 40 -14.26 -8.83 6.58
N SER A 41 -13.74 -9.64 7.49
CA SER A 41 -13.39 -9.14 8.83
C SER A 41 -12.21 -8.16 8.74
N GLU A 42 -12.05 -7.31 9.76
CA GLU A 42 -10.93 -6.40 9.89
C GLU A 42 -9.61 -7.17 10.08
N GLU A 43 -9.66 -8.36 10.69
CA GLU A 43 -8.52 -9.29 10.80
C GLU A 43 -8.12 -9.84 9.43
N ASP A 44 -9.08 -10.30 8.63
CA ASP A 44 -8.82 -10.75 7.25
C ASP A 44 -8.26 -9.62 6.40
N PHE A 45 -8.79 -8.41 6.55
CA PHE A 45 -8.26 -7.23 5.88
C PHE A 45 -6.79 -6.96 6.26
N ALA A 46 -6.45 -7.06 7.54
CA ALA A 46 -5.06 -6.94 8.01
C ALA A 46 -4.16 -8.05 7.44
N HIS A 47 -4.64 -9.30 7.38
CA HIS A 47 -3.92 -10.41 6.76
C HIS A 47 -3.62 -10.15 5.28
N ILE A 48 -4.60 -9.65 4.52
CA ILE A 48 -4.42 -9.30 3.11
C ILE A 48 -3.43 -8.13 2.97
N LEU A 49 -3.41 -7.18 3.91
CA LEU A 49 -2.46 -6.06 3.93
C LEU A 49 -1.02 -6.50 4.19
N LEU A 50 -0.83 -7.52 5.03
CA LEU A 50 0.49 -7.92 5.49
C LEU A 50 1.07 -9.12 4.71
N ARG A 51 0.27 -9.79 3.87
CA ARG A 51 0.64 -11.00 3.11
C ARG A 51 2.00 -10.95 2.40
N TYR A 52 2.38 -9.81 1.83
CA TYR A 52 3.61 -9.65 1.05
C TYR A 52 4.72 -8.91 1.79
N THR A 53 4.54 -8.69 3.08
CA THR A 53 5.43 -7.86 3.88
C THR A 53 6.33 -8.78 4.69
N ASN A 54 7.65 -8.57 4.57
CA ASN A 54 8.64 -9.39 5.29
C ASN A 54 8.88 -8.83 6.70
N VAL A 55 7.79 -8.57 7.42
CA VAL A 55 7.87 -7.93 8.74
C VAL A 55 7.88 -9.02 9.79
N GLU A 56 8.99 -9.14 10.50
CA GLU A 56 9.18 -10.09 11.62
C GLU A 56 8.09 -9.95 12.70
N ASN A 57 7.41 -8.79 12.75
CA ASN A 57 6.35 -8.44 13.70
C ASN A 57 4.92 -8.55 13.14
N THR A 58 4.69 -9.32 12.06
CA THR A 58 3.33 -9.50 11.49
C THR A 58 2.32 -9.97 12.55
N SER A 59 2.74 -10.80 13.50
CA SER A 59 1.91 -11.26 14.61
C SER A 59 1.47 -10.12 15.54
N VAL A 60 2.29 -9.09 15.75
CA VAL A 60 1.98 -7.96 16.63
C VAL A 60 0.85 -7.12 16.04
N PHE A 61 0.89 -6.87 14.73
CA PHE A 61 -0.17 -6.13 14.06
C PHE A 61 -1.51 -6.86 14.09
N LEU A 62 -1.50 -8.19 13.90
CA LEU A 62 -2.71 -9.02 13.96
C LEU A 62 -3.27 -9.08 15.38
N GLU A 63 -2.40 -9.21 16.38
CA GLU A 63 -2.81 -9.18 17.80
C GLU A 63 -3.42 -7.83 18.16
N ASN A 64 -2.84 -6.72 17.70
CA ASN A 64 -3.39 -5.38 17.91
C ASN A 64 -4.80 -5.23 17.33
N VAL A 65 -5.06 -5.74 16.13
CA VAL A 65 -6.41 -5.69 15.51
C VAL A 65 -7.41 -6.46 16.38
N ARG A 66 -7.05 -7.68 16.78
CA ARG A 66 -7.92 -8.56 17.57
C ARG A 66 -8.33 -7.97 18.92
N TYR A 67 -7.47 -7.18 19.56
CA TYR A 67 -7.80 -6.52 20.83
C TYR A 67 -8.42 -5.13 20.68
N SER A 68 -8.16 -4.44 19.56
CA SER A 68 -8.54 -3.03 19.38
C SER A 68 -9.88 -2.84 18.68
N ILE A 69 -10.40 -3.86 18.01
CA ILE A 69 -11.67 -3.81 17.27
C ILE A 69 -12.66 -4.81 17.87
N PRO A 70 -13.40 -4.44 18.93
CA PRO A 70 -14.37 -5.33 19.57
C PRO A 70 -15.69 -5.47 18.79
N GLU A 71 -15.98 -4.56 17.86
CA GLU A 71 -17.14 -4.64 16.96
C GLU A 71 -16.69 -4.97 15.53
N GLU A 72 -16.98 -6.18 15.07
CA GLU A 72 -16.79 -6.60 13.68
C GLU A 72 -17.88 -5.96 12.81
N LYS A 73 -17.59 -4.76 12.31
CA LYS A 73 -18.46 -4.08 11.34
C LYS A 73 -18.27 -4.66 9.93
N GLY A 74 -17.05 -5.14 9.66
CA GLY A 74 -16.66 -5.72 8.40
C GLY A 74 -16.36 -4.68 7.33
N ILE A 75 -15.38 -4.98 6.49
CA ILE A 75 -14.98 -4.15 5.36
C ILE A 75 -15.74 -4.61 4.12
N THR A 76 -16.44 -3.67 3.48
CA THR A 76 -17.15 -3.92 2.22
C THR A 76 -16.20 -3.96 1.03
N PHE A 77 -16.63 -4.55 -0.09
CA PHE A 77 -15.82 -4.56 -1.32
C PHE A 77 -15.53 -3.14 -1.84
N ASP A 78 -16.47 -2.20 -1.70
CA ASP A 78 -16.25 -0.81 -2.14
C ASP A 78 -15.17 -0.10 -1.32
N GLU A 79 -15.15 -0.32 -0.01
CA GLU A 79 -14.09 0.19 0.88
C GLU A 79 -12.75 -0.45 0.56
N PHE A 80 -12.75 -1.78 0.38
CA PHE A 80 -11.57 -2.54 -0.02
C PHE A 80 -11.01 -2.01 -1.34
N ARG A 81 -11.83 -1.92 -2.39
CA ARG A 81 -11.44 -1.40 -3.70
C ARG A 81 -10.91 0.03 -3.63
N SER A 82 -11.62 0.91 -2.91
CA SER A 82 -11.22 2.31 -2.74
C SER A 82 -9.84 2.43 -2.07
N PHE A 83 -9.57 1.57 -1.07
CA PHE A 83 -8.27 1.54 -0.41
C PHE A 83 -7.14 1.16 -1.37
N PHE A 84 -7.31 0.11 -2.17
CA PHE A 84 -6.26 -0.31 -3.09
C PHE A 84 -6.09 0.63 -4.28
N GLN A 85 -7.16 1.30 -4.71
CA GLN A 85 -7.06 2.38 -5.68
C GLN A 85 -6.26 3.56 -5.11
N PHE A 86 -6.41 3.85 -3.81
CA PHE A 86 -5.54 4.78 -3.12
C PHE A 86 -4.06 4.32 -3.15
N LEU A 87 -3.79 3.04 -2.89
CA LEU A 87 -2.42 2.51 -2.92
C LEU A 87 -1.74 2.69 -4.27
N ASN A 88 -2.47 2.68 -5.38
CA ASN A 88 -1.88 2.97 -6.70
C ASN A 88 -1.26 4.38 -6.80
N ASN A 89 -1.65 5.32 -5.93
CA ASN A 89 -1.14 6.69 -5.85
C ASN A 89 -0.30 6.93 -4.57
N LEU A 90 0.32 5.87 -4.02
CA LEU A 90 1.08 5.93 -2.78
C LEU A 90 2.27 6.90 -2.83
N GLU A 91 2.87 7.12 -4.01
CA GLU A 91 3.98 8.07 -4.18
C GLU A 91 3.53 9.52 -3.96
N ASP A 92 2.42 9.94 -4.59
CA ASP A 92 1.85 11.28 -4.43
C ASP A 92 1.38 11.50 -2.99
N PHE A 93 0.78 10.47 -2.39
CA PHE A 93 0.43 10.48 -0.98
C PHE A 93 1.65 10.64 -0.06
N ALA A 94 2.75 9.94 -0.34
CA ALA A 94 3.99 10.06 0.44
C ALA A 94 4.60 11.47 0.33
N ILE A 95 4.51 12.12 -0.83
CA ILE A 95 4.93 13.51 -1.01
C ILE A 95 4.07 14.44 -0.13
N ALA A 96 2.74 14.28 -0.19
CA ALA A 96 1.82 15.08 0.62
C ALA A 96 2.10 14.92 2.12
N LEU A 97 2.28 13.69 2.61
CA LEU A 97 2.60 13.42 4.01
C LEU A 97 3.98 13.93 4.43
N ASN A 98 5.00 13.83 3.57
CA ASN A 98 6.33 14.37 3.87
C ASN A 98 6.29 15.88 4.11
N MET A 99 5.43 16.61 3.38
CA MET A 99 5.22 18.04 3.61
C MET A 99 4.61 18.33 5.00
N TYR A 100 3.67 17.51 5.47
CA TYR A 100 3.10 17.64 6.83
C TYR A 100 4.11 17.33 7.93
N ASN A 101 4.92 16.29 7.74
CA ASN A 101 5.96 15.91 8.71
C ASN A 101 7.09 16.96 8.78
N PHE A 102 7.43 17.61 7.66
CA PHE A 102 8.38 18.74 7.66
C PHE A 102 7.88 19.94 8.48
N ALA A 103 6.56 20.09 8.62
CA ALA A 103 5.95 21.11 9.47
C ALA A 103 5.83 20.69 10.96
N SER A 104 6.46 19.57 11.37
CA SER A 104 6.44 19.02 12.74
C SER A 104 5.04 18.79 13.31
N ARG A 105 4.08 18.41 12.46
CA ARG A 105 2.72 18.05 12.89
C ARG A 105 2.61 16.53 12.96
N SER A 106 2.01 16.04 14.05
CA SER A 106 1.58 14.65 14.16
C SER A 106 0.60 14.31 13.04
N ILE A 107 0.70 13.11 12.48
CA ILE A 107 -0.19 12.64 11.41
C ILE A 107 -1.31 11.85 12.07
N GLY A 108 -2.40 12.54 12.40
CA GLY A 108 -3.63 11.93 12.87
C GLY A 108 -4.48 11.41 11.71
N GLN A 109 -5.63 10.81 12.06
CA GLN A 109 -6.58 10.28 11.08
C GLN A 109 -7.11 11.34 10.11
N ASP A 110 -7.24 12.59 10.55
CA ASP A 110 -7.80 13.67 9.71
C ASP A 110 -6.79 14.20 8.70
N GLU A 111 -5.51 14.31 9.09
CA GLU A 111 -4.40 14.57 8.17
C GLU A 111 -4.29 13.45 7.13
N PHE A 112 -4.41 12.19 7.55
CA PHE A 112 -4.40 11.04 6.66
C PHE A 112 -5.55 11.11 5.63
N LYS A 113 -6.80 11.30 6.08
CA LYS A 113 -7.97 11.46 5.19
C LYS A 113 -7.76 12.58 4.18
N ARG A 114 -7.24 13.73 4.62
CA ARG A 114 -6.97 14.88 3.75
C ARG A 114 -5.88 14.56 2.73
N ALA A 115 -4.79 13.92 3.14
CA ALA A 115 -3.70 13.54 2.25
C ALA A 115 -4.17 12.52 1.19
N VAL A 116 -4.99 11.53 1.57
CA VAL A 116 -5.58 10.59 0.60
C VAL A 116 -6.47 11.32 -0.41
N TYR A 117 -7.33 12.22 0.06
CA TYR A 117 -8.20 13.00 -0.82
C TYR A 117 -7.40 13.87 -1.80
N VAL A 118 -6.30 14.47 -1.36
CA VAL A 118 -5.42 15.27 -2.24
C VAL A 118 -4.70 14.41 -3.26
N ALA A 119 -4.22 13.22 -2.88
CA ALA A 119 -3.49 12.33 -3.77
C ALA A 119 -4.37 11.62 -4.81
N THR A 120 -5.65 11.35 -4.48
CA THR A 120 -6.49 10.43 -5.27
C THR A 120 -7.84 11.02 -5.68
N GLY A 121 -8.30 12.08 -5.02
CA GLY A 121 -9.69 12.55 -5.10
C GLY A 121 -10.70 11.65 -4.40
N LEU A 122 -10.28 10.53 -3.80
CA LEU A 122 -11.15 9.57 -3.14
C LEU A 122 -11.37 9.95 -1.67
N LYS A 123 -12.55 9.61 -1.15
CA LYS A 123 -12.89 9.74 0.27
C LYS A 123 -12.99 8.34 0.88
N LEU A 124 -11.99 7.97 1.67
CA LEU A 124 -12.04 6.73 2.44
C LEU A 124 -13.07 6.84 3.56
N SER A 125 -13.73 5.74 3.89
CA SER A 125 -14.69 5.72 5.00
C SER A 125 -13.96 5.94 6.34
N PRO A 126 -14.59 6.60 7.32
CA PRO A 126 -13.99 6.75 8.65
C PRO A 126 -13.66 5.41 9.30
N HIS A 127 -14.50 4.39 9.05
CA HIS A 127 -14.29 3.04 9.55
C HIS A 127 -13.00 2.43 8.99
N LEU A 128 -12.83 2.46 7.67
CA LEU A 128 -11.63 1.95 7.01
C LEU A 128 -10.35 2.66 7.49
N VAL A 129 -10.39 3.99 7.63
CA VAL A 129 -9.23 4.75 8.14
C VAL A 129 -8.91 4.36 9.57
N ASN A 130 -9.92 4.21 10.43
CA ASN A 130 -9.71 3.77 11.81
C ASN A 130 -9.11 2.35 11.85
N THR A 131 -9.61 1.41 11.04
CA THR A 131 -9.07 0.06 10.94
C THR A 131 -7.60 0.07 10.50
N VAL A 132 -7.24 0.88 9.50
CA VAL A 132 -5.85 1.04 9.07
C VAL A 132 -4.97 1.60 10.19
N PHE A 133 -5.43 2.61 10.92
CA PHE A 133 -4.67 3.13 12.07
C PHE A 133 -4.51 2.07 13.14
N LYS A 134 -5.55 1.31 13.51
CA LYS A 134 -5.44 0.22 14.50
C LYS A 134 -4.53 -0.92 14.05
N ILE A 135 -4.39 -1.16 12.75
CA ILE A 135 -3.42 -2.13 12.22
C ILE A 135 -1.99 -1.62 12.40
N PHE A 136 -1.70 -0.34 12.15
CA PHE A 136 -0.33 0.18 12.07
C PHE A 136 0.13 1.01 13.30
N ASP A 137 -0.76 1.21 14.27
CA ASP A 137 -0.49 1.87 15.55
C ASP A 137 0.06 0.84 16.55
N VAL A 138 1.38 0.77 16.67
CA VAL A 138 2.09 -0.20 17.52
C VAL A 138 2.20 0.29 18.97
N ASP A 139 2.40 1.59 19.15
CA ASP A 139 2.57 2.26 20.45
C ASP A 139 1.26 2.76 21.08
N LYS A 140 0.14 2.61 20.37
CA LYS A 140 -1.22 2.97 20.81
C LYS A 140 -1.36 4.46 21.12
N ASP A 141 -0.66 5.28 20.34
CA ASP A 141 -0.68 6.74 20.46
C ASP A 141 -1.68 7.40 19.49
N ASP A 142 -2.44 6.59 18.74
CA ASP A 142 -3.35 6.97 17.67
C ASP A 142 -2.68 7.76 16.53
N GLN A 143 -1.35 7.66 16.39
CA GLN A 143 -0.59 8.21 15.29
C GLN A 143 -0.06 7.11 14.37
N LEU A 144 0.06 7.45 13.09
CA LEU A 144 0.61 6.52 12.11
C LEU A 144 2.11 6.73 11.96
N SER A 145 2.90 5.68 12.19
CA SER A 145 4.31 5.62 11.75
C SER A 145 4.37 5.59 10.22
N TYR A 146 4.31 6.77 9.59
CA TYR A 146 4.16 6.87 8.14
C TYR A 146 5.30 6.19 7.35
N LYS A 147 6.54 6.19 7.88
CA LYS A 147 7.67 5.54 7.19
C LYS A 147 7.45 4.04 7.08
N GLU A 148 6.96 3.43 8.15
CA GLU A 148 6.66 2.01 8.21
C GLU A 148 5.46 1.68 7.34
N PHE A 149 4.37 2.45 7.48
CA PHE A 149 3.19 2.31 6.63
C PHE A 149 3.52 2.37 5.14
N ILE A 150 4.25 3.40 4.69
CA ILE A 150 4.65 3.53 3.28
C ILE A 150 5.57 2.38 2.86
N GLY A 151 6.47 1.90 3.73
CA GLY A 151 7.33 0.76 3.45
C GLY A 151 6.53 -0.53 3.19
N ILE A 152 5.63 -0.86 4.11
CA ILE A 152 4.75 -2.03 4.04
C ILE A 152 3.85 -1.95 2.80
N MET A 153 3.20 -0.79 2.58
CA MET A 153 2.33 -0.59 1.42
C MET A 153 3.08 -0.65 0.09
N LYS A 154 4.35 -0.19 0.05
CA LYS A 154 5.19 -0.37 -1.14
C LYS A 154 5.44 -1.86 -1.39
N ASP A 155 5.83 -2.64 -0.40
CA ASP A 155 6.11 -4.06 -0.62
C ASP A 155 4.87 -4.83 -1.09
N ARG A 156 3.70 -4.46 -0.56
CA ARG A 156 2.41 -4.97 -1.03
C ARG A 156 2.10 -4.61 -2.49
N LEU A 157 2.30 -3.36 -2.90
CA LEU A 157 2.10 -2.94 -4.30
C LEU A 157 2.98 -3.72 -5.27
N HIS A 158 4.20 -4.08 -4.82
CA HIS A 158 5.09 -4.91 -5.62
C HIS A 158 4.70 -6.39 -5.62
N ARG A 159 3.73 -6.86 -4.82
CA ARG A 159 3.26 -8.26 -4.73
C ARG A 159 4.38 -9.29 -4.63
N GLY A 160 5.47 -8.97 -3.91
CA GLY A 160 6.66 -9.82 -3.82
C GLY A 160 7.55 -9.85 -5.08
N PHE A 161 7.19 -9.12 -6.16
CA PHE A 161 8.00 -8.94 -7.37
C PHE A 161 9.07 -7.85 -7.24
N ARG A 162 9.28 -7.29 -6.05
CA ARG A 162 10.64 -6.89 -5.67
C ARG A 162 11.43 -8.18 -5.62
N GLY A 163 11.87 -8.64 -6.80
CA GLY A 163 12.83 -9.71 -6.91
C GLY A 163 13.96 -9.39 -5.93
N TYR A 164 14.63 -10.44 -5.50
CA TYR A 164 16.04 -10.32 -5.16
C TYR A 164 16.70 -9.43 -6.23
N LYS A 165 16.73 -8.11 -6.03
CA LYS A 165 17.92 -7.36 -6.32
C LYS A 165 18.89 -8.11 -5.43
N THR A 166 19.59 -9.06 -6.05
CA THR A 166 20.85 -9.51 -5.52
C THR A 166 21.55 -8.20 -5.24
N VAL A 167 21.52 -7.79 -3.97
CA VAL A 167 22.58 -7.00 -3.42
C VAL A 167 23.77 -7.85 -3.80
N GLN A 168 24.42 -7.49 -4.91
CA GLN A 168 25.68 -8.09 -5.31
C GLN A 168 26.62 -7.71 -4.16
N LYS A 169 26.57 -8.52 -3.11
CA LYS A 169 27.36 -8.41 -1.89
C LYS A 169 28.83 -8.68 -2.21
N TYR A 170 29.10 -9.13 -3.44
CA TYR A 170 30.41 -9.28 -4.03
C TYR A 170 30.60 -8.21 -5.11
N PRO A 171 31.68 -7.42 -5.06
CA PRO A 171 32.01 -6.53 -6.17
C PRO A 171 32.13 -7.36 -7.44
N THR A 172 31.46 -6.92 -8.50
CA THR A 172 31.60 -7.57 -9.81
C THR A 172 33.07 -7.58 -10.22
N PHE A 173 33.51 -8.64 -10.91
CA PHE A 173 34.87 -8.73 -11.45
C PHE A 173 35.30 -7.45 -12.18
N LYS A 174 34.36 -6.83 -12.91
CA LYS A 174 34.55 -5.54 -13.61
C LYS A 174 34.87 -4.38 -12.65
N SER A 175 34.26 -4.33 -11.46
CA SER A 175 34.56 -3.34 -10.42
C SER A 175 35.94 -3.55 -9.79
N CYS A 176 36.34 -4.80 -9.55
CA CYS A 176 37.67 -5.11 -9.02
C CYS A 176 38.77 -4.79 -10.05
N LEU A 177 38.58 -5.19 -11.31
CA LEU A 177 39.54 -4.91 -12.38
C LEU A 177 39.72 -3.41 -12.62
N LYS A 178 38.63 -2.63 -12.51
CA LYS A 178 38.68 -1.18 -12.69
C LYS A 178 39.47 -0.50 -11.57
N LYS A 179 39.36 -0.97 -10.32
CA LYS A 179 40.19 -0.46 -9.21
C LYS A 179 41.67 -0.75 -9.44
N GLU A 180 42.01 -1.95 -9.91
CA GLU A 180 43.41 -2.32 -10.13
C GLU A 180 44.06 -1.58 -11.30
N LEU A 181 43.28 -1.27 -12.34
CA LEU A 181 43.74 -0.45 -13.46
C LEU A 181 43.94 1.03 -13.10
N HIS A 182 43.27 1.55 -12.07
CA HIS A 182 43.46 2.93 -11.59
C HIS A 182 44.47 3.03 -10.44
N SER A 183 45.02 1.91 -9.99
CA SER A 183 46.05 1.85 -8.93
C SER A 183 47.48 1.73 -9.49
N ARG A 184 47.66 2.01 -10.79
CA ARG A 184 48.95 2.19 -11.46
C ARG A 184 49.02 3.61 -12.00
#